data_AF-R7SG15-F1
#
_entry.id   AF-R7SG15-F1
#
_cell.length_a   1.000
_cell.length_b   1.000
_cell.length_c   1.000
_cell.angle_alpha   90.00
_cell.angle_beta   90.00
_cell.angle_gamma   90.00
#
_symmetry.space_group_name_H-M   'P 1'
#
loop_
_entity.id
_entity.type
_entity.pdbx_description
1 polymer ?
#
loop_
_entity_poly.entity_id
_entity_poly.type
_entity_poly.pdbx_seq_one_letter_code
_entity_poly.pdbx_strand_id
1 'polypeptide(L)'
;MSTVNASTGFSPFQLHLGRSPRLIPPLLPLVSETPPSTEDDVCAALRTIHSLQNDIADAHDSLFASKASQASAANTHRLPDPEFKLDDLVYLSTKHRRREYMQHGSKRVAK
;
A
#
# COMPACT_ATOMS: atom_id res chain seq x y z
N MET A 1 -9.99 -18.08 -0.20
CA MET A 1 -9.53 -17.39 -1.42
C MET A 1 -8.74 -16.16 -1.01
N SER A 2 -7.54 -15.96 -1.55
CA SER A 2 -6.83 -14.68 -1.44
C SER A 2 -7.17 -13.81 -2.65
N THR A 3 -7.70 -12.60 -2.43
CA THR A 3 -7.95 -11.63 -3.50
C THR A 3 -6.70 -10.79 -3.77
N VAL A 4 -6.51 -10.42 -5.04
CA VAL A 4 -5.44 -9.53 -5.48
C VAL A 4 -5.93 -8.09 -5.37
N ASN A 5 -5.09 -7.18 -4.85
CA ASN A 5 -5.41 -5.77 -4.79
C ASN A 5 -5.24 -5.13 -6.17
N ALA A 6 -6.28 -4.47 -6.68
CA ALA A 6 -6.26 -3.83 -8.00
C ALA A 6 -5.23 -2.69 -8.14
N SER A 7 -4.90 -2.00 -7.04
CA SER A 7 -3.93 -0.90 -7.05
C SER A 7 -2.48 -1.35 -7.00
N THR A 8 -2.20 -2.55 -6.51
CA THR A 8 -0.82 -3.06 -6.37
C THR A 8 -0.54 -4.28 -7.23
N GLY A 9 -1.55 -5.00 -7.70
CA GLY A 9 -1.37 -6.26 -8.43
C GLY A 9 -0.98 -7.46 -7.57
N PHE A 10 -0.86 -7.29 -6.24
CA PHE A 10 -0.43 -8.34 -5.32
C PHE A 10 -1.52 -8.73 -4.31
N SER A 11 -1.45 -9.97 -3.82
CA SER A 11 -2.24 -10.40 -2.66
C SER A 11 -1.48 -10.13 -1.35
N PRO A 12 -2.18 -9.90 -0.22
CA PRO A 12 -1.52 -9.72 1.08
C PRO A 12 -0.63 -10.91 1.47
N PHE A 13 -1.04 -12.13 1.09
CA PHE A 13 -0.24 -13.33 1.35
C PHE A 13 1.07 -13.33 0.58
N GLN A 14 1.07 -12.86 -0.68
CA GLN A 14 2.30 -12.79 -1.45
C GLN A 14 3.27 -11.76 -0.88
N LEU A 15 2.80 -10.58 -0.49
CA LEU A 15 3.65 -9.56 0.13
C LEU A 15 4.15 -9.95 1.52
N HIS A 16 3.39 -10.78 2.25
CA HIS A 16 3.76 -11.19 3.61
C HIS A 16 4.59 -12.47 3.67
N LEU A 17 4.27 -13.48 2.83
CA LEU A 17 4.83 -14.83 2.87
C LEU A 17 5.62 -15.20 1.61
N GLY A 18 5.67 -14.32 0.61
CA GLY A 18 6.29 -14.60 -0.70
C GLY A 18 5.53 -15.65 -1.53
N ARG A 19 4.33 -16.06 -1.11
CA ARG A 19 3.54 -17.13 -1.75
C ARG A 19 2.05 -16.99 -1.51
N SER A 20 1.25 -17.49 -2.44
CA SER A 20 -0.19 -17.63 -2.26
C SER A 20 -0.52 -18.93 -1.49
N PRO A 21 -1.47 -18.90 -0.55
CA PRO A 21 -1.89 -20.11 0.16
C PRO A 21 -2.60 -21.06 -0.82
N ARG A 22 -2.20 -22.34 -0.81
CA ARG A 22 -2.89 -23.41 -1.55
C ARG A 22 -4.04 -23.96 -0.70
N LEU A 23 -5.21 -24.18 -1.32
CA LEU A 23 -6.37 -24.75 -0.62
C LEU A 23 -6.16 -26.21 -0.20
N ILE A 24 -5.39 -26.95 -1.01
CA ILE A 24 -5.03 -28.34 -0.74
C ILE A 24 -3.50 -28.38 -0.69
N PRO A 25 -2.88 -28.76 0.44
CA PRO A 25 -1.46 -29.00 0.51
C PRO A 25 -1.06 -30.09 -0.49
N PRO A 26 0.12 -30.02 -1.12
CA PRO A 26 0.58 -31.08 -2.00
C PRO A 26 0.56 -32.43 -1.26
N LEU A 27 -0.17 -33.40 -1.79
CA LEU A 27 -0.21 -34.80 -1.30
C LEU A 27 1.04 -35.58 -1.73
N LEU A 28 2.19 -34.91 -1.81
CA LEU A 28 3.44 -35.60 -2.05
C LEU A 28 3.72 -36.48 -0.81
N PRO A 29 4.19 -37.73 -0.98
CA PRO A 29 4.76 -38.46 0.14
C PRO A 29 5.79 -37.55 0.79
N LEU A 30 5.75 -37.43 2.11
CA LEU A 30 6.74 -36.70 2.90
C LEU A 30 8.08 -37.35 2.56
N VAL A 31 8.80 -36.80 1.57
CA VAL A 31 10.08 -37.36 1.14
C VAL A 31 10.94 -37.30 2.39
N SER A 32 11.31 -38.49 2.83
CA SER A 32 12.12 -38.77 4.01
C SER A 32 13.20 -37.71 4.16
N GLU A 33 13.36 -37.24 5.38
CA GLU A 33 14.42 -36.41 5.93
C GLU A 33 15.78 -36.61 5.22
N THR A 34 15.96 -36.03 4.04
CA THR A 34 17.29 -35.71 3.57
C THR A 34 17.71 -34.51 4.40
N PRO A 35 18.80 -34.59 5.18
CA PRO A 35 19.29 -33.42 5.89
C PRO A 35 19.45 -32.30 4.85
N PRO A 36 19.04 -31.07 5.18
CA PRO A 36 19.15 -29.96 4.26
C PRO A 36 20.57 -29.94 3.69
N SER A 37 20.72 -30.05 2.36
CA SER A 37 22.00 -29.74 1.73
C SER A 37 22.17 -28.24 1.94
N THR A 38 22.92 -27.89 2.99
CA THR A 38 22.93 -26.54 3.59
C THR A 38 23.16 -25.42 2.59
N GLU A 39 23.91 -25.68 1.51
CA GLU A 39 24.18 -24.72 0.44
C GLU A 39 22.96 -24.43 -0.45
N ASP A 40 22.24 -25.47 -0.89
CA ASP A 40 21.09 -25.32 -1.81
C ASP A 40 19.90 -24.67 -1.12
N ASP A 41 19.65 -25.06 0.13
CA ASP A 41 18.56 -24.50 0.94
C ASP A 41 18.82 -23.04 1.33
N VAL A 42 20.07 -22.68 1.62
CA VAL A 42 20.46 -21.28 1.85
C VAL A 42 20.28 -20.45 0.58
N CYS A 43 20.70 -20.97 -0.58
CA CYS A 43 20.47 -20.29 -1.86
C CYS A 43 18.98 -20.10 -2.16
N ALA A 44 18.15 -21.11 -1.89
CA ALA A 44 16.70 -21.01 -2.05
C ALA A 44 16.07 -19.97 -1.09
N ALA A 45 16.50 -19.95 0.17
CA ALA A 45 16.05 -18.96 1.14
C ALA A 45 16.44 -17.53 0.73
N LEU A 46 17.69 -17.31 0.30
CA LEU A 46 18.13 -16.00 -0.17
C LEU A 46 17.35 -15.52 -1.41
N ARG A 47 17.07 -16.42 -2.35
CA ARG A 47 16.23 -16.12 -3.52
C ARG A 47 14.82 -15.70 -3.13
N THR A 48 14.21 -16.40 -2.16
CA THR A 48 12.85 -16.06 -1.72
C THR A 48 12.79 -14.73 -0.97
N ILE A 49 13.81 -14.40 -0.17
CA ILE A 49 13.93 -13.09 0.48
C ILE A 49 14.09 -11.99 -0.56
N HIS A 50 14.97 -12.19 -1.54
CA HIS A 50 15.21 -11.20 -2.59
C HIS A 50 13.96 -10.99 -3.46
N SER A 51 13.25 -12.06 -3.83
CA SER A 51 11.99 -11.92 -4.57
C SER A 51 10.94 -11.18 -3.76
N LEU A 52 10.85 -11.43 -2.45
CA LEU A 52 9.90 -10.74 -1.57
C LEU A 52 10.22 -9.24 -1.49
N GLN A 53 11.50 -8.87 -1.38
CA GLN A 53 11.92 -7.47 -1.38
C GLN A 53 11.57 -6.78 -2.71
N ASN A 54 11.79 -7.44 -3.84
CA ASN A 54 11.40 -6.93 -5.15
C ASN A 54 9.88 -6.77 -5.26
N ASP A 55 9.10 -7.78 -4.86
CA ASP A 55 7.64 -7.73 -4.88
C ASP A 55 7.10 -6.55 -4.03
N ILE A 56 7.73 -6.26 -2.89
CA ILE A 56 7.39 -5.10 -2.05
C ILE A 56 7.70 -3.79 -2.78
N ALA A 57 8.87 -3.68 -3.40
CA ALA A 57 9.24 -2.48 -4.15
C ALA A 57 8.27 -2.23 -5.32
N ASP A 58 7.96 -3.26 -6.10
CA ASP A 58 7.02 -3.20 -7.21
C ASP A 58 5.59 -2.83 -6.74
N ALA A 59 5.17 -3.35 -5.58
CA ALA A 59 3.89 -3.00 -4.98
C ALA A 59 3.84 -1.52 -4.56
N HIS A 60 4.95 -0.98 -4.05
CA HIS A 60 5.06 0.44 -3.69
C HIS A 60 4.98 1.34 -4.92
N ASP A 61 5.70 1.00 -5.99
CA ASP A 61 5.68 1.75 -7.25
C ASP A 61 4.29 1.72 -7.89
N SER A 62 3.64 0.55 -7.89
CA SER A 62 2.27 0.39 -8.37
C SER A 62 1.28 1.23 -7.56
N LEU A 63 1.42 1.24 -6.23
CA LEU A 63 0.58 2.07 -5.36
C LEU A 63 0.78 3.57 -5.66
N PHE A 64 2.02 4.00 -5.90
CA PHE A 64 2.32 5.38 -6.24
C PHE A 64 1.70 5.78 -7.57
N ALA A 65 1.88 4.96 -8.61
CA ALA A 65 1.27 5.17 -9.92
C ALA A 65 -0.27 5.19 -9.85
N SER A 66 -0.87 4.29 -9.07
CA SER A 66 -2.32 4.24 -8.84
C SER A 66 -2.81 5.53 -8.16
N LYS A 67 -2.11 6.02 -7.13
CA LYS A 67 -2.43 7.29 -6.47
C LYS A 67 -2.34 8.49 -7.42
N ALA A 68 -1.29 8.56 -8.24
CA ALA A 68 -1.15 9.62 -9.23
C ALA A 68 -2.29 9.60 -10.25
N SER A 69 -2.68 8.41 -10.72
CA SER A 69 -3.78 8.21 -11.65
C SER A 69 -5.13 8.59 -11.02
N GLN A 70 -5.37 8.17 -9.78
CA GLN A 70 -6.56 8.54 -9.01
C GLN A 70 -6.63 10.05 -8.76
N ALA A 71 -5.52 10.70 -8.43
CA ALA A 71 -5.46 12.15 -8.26
C ALA A 71 -5.77 12.89 -9.57
N SER A 72 -5.19 12.44 -10.69
CA SER A 72 -5.49 12.97 -12.02
C SER A 72 -6.99 12.83 -12.35
N ALA A 73 -7.54 11.62 -12.20
CA ALA A 73 -8.95 11.34 -12.48
C ALA A 73 -9.92 12.07 -11.53
N ALA A 74 -9.53 12.32 -10.27
CA ALA A 74 -10.32 13.12 -9.36
C ALA A 74 -10.27 14.61 -9.74
N ASN A 75 -9.13 15.07 -10.24
CA ASN A 75 -8.92 16.47 -10.62
C ASN A 75 -9.56 16.83 -11.98
N THR A 76 -9.88 15.88 -12.85
CA THR A 76 -10.53 16.17 -14.15
C THR A 76 -11.87 16.88 -14.00
N HIS A 77 -12.61 16.59 -12.94
CA HIS A 77 -13.91 17.20 -12.63
C HIS A 77 -13.83 18.28 -11.55
N ARG A 78 -12.61 18.60 -11.09
CA ARG A 78 -12.43 19.64 -10.08
C ARG A 78 -12.60 21.00 -10.75
N LEU A 79 -13.49 21.82 -10.18
CA LEU A 79 -13.59 23.23 -10.56
C LEU A 79 -12.23 23.91 -10.33
N PRO A 80 -11.84 24.89 -11.18
CA PRO A 80 -10.65 25.69 -10.93
C PRO A 80 -10.72 26.24 -9.50
N ASP A 81 -9.57 26.26 -8.83
CA ASP A 81 -9.51 26.85 -7.50
C ASP A 81 -9.98 28.31 -7.60
N PRO A 82 -10.92 28.73 -6.73
CA PRO A 82 -11.46 30.09 -6.79
C PRO A 82 -10.35 31.11 -6.55
N GLU A 83 -10.26 32.11 -7.43
CA GLU A 83 -9.39 33.26 -7.22
C GLU A 83 -10.01 34.15 -6.14
N PHE A 84 -9.38 34.21 -4.96
CA PHE A 84 -9.77 35.12 -3.90
C PHE A 84 -8.98 36.42 -3.99
N LYS A 85 -9.67 37.54 -3.91
CA LYS A 85 -9.07 38.88 -3.82
C LYS A 85 -8.95 39.30 -2.36
N LEU A 86 -8.09 40.29 -2.13
CA LEU A 86 -8.08 41.00 -0.86
C LEU A 86 -9.49 41.58 -0.62
N ASP A 87 -9.98 41.39 0.60
CA ASP A 87 -11.33 41.76 1.08
C ASP A 87 -12.50 40.86 0.63
N ASP A 88 -12.25 39.73 -0.04
CA ASP A 88 -13.32 38.75 -0.33
C ASP A 88 -13.82 38.06 0.95
N LEU A 89 -15.15 37.99 1.10
CA LEU A 89 -15.81 37.27 2.19
C LEU A 89 -16.08 35.82 1.78
N VAL A 90 -15.46 34.87 2.47
CA VAL A 90 -15.65 33.43 2.24
C VAL A 90 -16.36 32.76 3.41
N TYR A 91 -17.30 31.87 3.09
CA TYR A 91 -17.95 31.05 4.11
C TYR A 91 -17.01 29.96 4.60
N LEU A 92 -16.67 30.01 5.88
CA LEU A 92 -15.93 28.96 6.56
C LEU A 92 -16.89 27.96 7.20
N SER A 93 -16.74 26.68 6.89
CA SER A 93 -17.42 25.62 7.63
C SER A 93 -16.89 25.57 9.05
N THR A 94 -17.73 25.92 10.03
CA THR A 94 -17.34 25.93 11.45
C THR A 94 -17.64 24.61 12.17
N LYS A 95 -18.20 23.62 11.47
CA LYS A 95 -18.71 22.35 12.04
C LYS A 95 -17.68 21.60 12.90
N HIS A 96 -16.40 21.63 12.52
CA HIS A 96 -15.33 20.97 13.26
C HIS A 96 -14.24 21.91 13.77
N ARG A 97 -14.48 23.23 13.71
CA ARG A 97 -13.48 24.27 14.02
C ARG A 97 -12.86 24.11 15.40
N ARG A 98 -13.68 23.82 16.43
CA ARG A 98 -13.17 23.62 17.80
C ARG A 98 -12.30 22.37 17.91
N ARG A 99 -12.67 21.28 17.23
CA ARG A 99 -11.92 20.02 17.25
C ARG A 99 -10.55 20.23 16.59
N GLU A 100 -10.54 20.83 15.40
CA GLU A 100 -9.31 21.13 14.65
C GLU A 100 -8.39 22.11 15.41
N TYR A 101 -8.97 23.09 16.10
CA TYR A 101 -8.21 24.04 16.93
C TYR A 101 -7.61 23.41 18.20
N MET A 102 -8.34 22.50 18.85
CA MET A 102 -7.92 21.85 20.11
C MET A 102 -7.07 20.60 19.90
N GLN A 103 -7.03 20.03 18.70
CA GLN A 103 -6.29 18.81 18.43
C GLN A 103 -4.78 19.05 18.54
N HIS A 104 -4.11 18.24 19.35
CA HIS A 104 -2.65 18.26 19.47
C HIS A 104 -2.01 17.60 18.23
N GLY A 105 -1.12 18.33 17.55
CA GLY A 105 -0.36 17.84 16.39
C GLY A 105 -0.05 18.91 15.35
N SER A 106 0.71 18.54 14.31
CA SER A 106 1.17 19.43 13.23
C SER A 106 0.06 20.12 12.41
N LYS A 107 -1.21 19.71 12.56
CA LYS A 107 -2.38 20.33 11.93
C LYS A 107 -3.06 21.39 12.81
N ARG A 108 -2.38 21.87 13.86
CA ARG A 108 -2.90 22.96 14.69
C ARG A 108 -2.98 24.23 13.82
N VAL A 109 -4.20 24.71 13.58
CA VAL A 109 -4.47 25.91 12.76
C VAL A 109 -4.29 27.21 13.58
N ALA A 110 -3.83 27.11 14.82
CA ALA A 110 -3.43 28.27 15.62
C ALA A 110 -2.02 28.72 15.20
N LYS A 111 -1.93 29.85 14.49
CA LYS A 111 -0.73 30.70 14.53
C LYS A 111 -0.60 31.34 15.90
#